data_AF-F5IUP5-F1
#
_entry.id   AF-F5IUP5-F1
#
_cell.length_a   1.000
_cell.length_b   1.000
_cell.length_c   1.000
_cell.angle_alpha   90.00
_cell.angle_beta   90.00
_cell.angle_gamma   90.00
#
_symmetry.space_group_name_H-M   'P 1'
#
loop_
_entity.id
_entity.type
_entity.pdbx_description
1 polymer ?
#
loop_
_entity_poly.entity_id
_entity_poly.type
_entity_poly.pdbx_seq_one_letter_code
_entity_poly.pdbx_strand_id
1 'polypeptide(L)'
;MDNSPTKAPFLFTFWFIRDLIVIVILSPLVYLLVKYLKIYGILLLCIIWFFKFYSIVGLNSACLFFFSFGAYFSINNLNFLKVFNRFYYPTAILYSILAMLDLITKNTLIHNAGILVGLILLFNIVAFGIKNNKLHISVFLSSASFFLFAFHEPWLDFLRRFLFVYIKPASELEFLFIYFIPTLFIIALSLLVYFLLKKIIPRFTNIITGGR
;
A
#
# COMPACT_ATOMS: atom_id res chain seq x y z
N MET A 1 -6.99 10.68 14.44
CA MET A 1 -7.15 9.23 14.65
C MET A 1 -7.06 9.01 16.14
N ASP A 2 -8.15 8.62 16.77
CA ASP A 2 -8.22 8.34 18.20
C ASP A 2 -7.46 7.03 18.47
N ASN A 3 -6.27 7.13 19.04
CA ASN A 3 -5.37 6.03 19.35
C ASN A 3 -5.69 5.42 20.72
N SER A 4 -6.96 5.15 21.00
CA SER A 4 -7.34 4.39 22.19
C SER A 4 -6.85 2.94 22.05
N PRO A 5 -6.12 2.40 23.05
CA PRO A 5 -5.41 1.11 22.98
C PRO A 5 -6.33 -0.12 22.82
N THR A 6 -7.65 0.05 22.81
CA THR A 6 -8.64 -1.04 22.74
C THR A 6 -9.11 -1.37 21.31
N LYS A 7 -8.74 -0.59 20.29
CA LYS A 7 -9.24 -0.75 18.91
C LYS A 7 -8.20 -1.18 17.87
N ALA A 8 -6.91 -1.14 18.21
CA ALA A 8 -5.83 -1.52 17.30
C ALA A 8 -5.33 -2.95 17.57
N PRO A 9 -5.02 -3.75 16.53
CA PRO A 9 -4.36 -5.04 16.72
C PRO A 9 -2.96 -4.86 17.33
N PHE A 10 -2.44 -5.93 17.94
CA PHE A 10 -1.13 -5.94 18.60
C PHE A 10 0.00 -5.38 17.73
N LEU A 11 -0.06 -5.64 16.42
CA LEU A 11 0.76 -5.00 15.40
C LEU A 11 -0.09 -3.98 14.65
N PHE A 12 0.35 -2.71 14.62
CA PHE A 12 -0.43 -1.63 14.03
C PHE A 12 -0.79 -1.95 12.57
N THR A 13 0.19 -2.30 11.73
CA THR A 13 0.00 -2.62 10.31
C THR A 13 -1.03 -3.75 10.03
N PHE A 14 -1.39 -4.57 11.02
CA PHE A 14 -2.47 -5.56 10.88
C PHE A 14 -3.89 -4.97 10.96
N TRP A 15 -4.05 -3.69 11.29
CA TRP A 15 -5.35 -3.03 11.22
C TRP A 15 -5.94 -3.14 9.80
N PHE A 16 -5.08 -3.03 8.79
CA PHE A 16 -5.44 -3.16 7.39
C PHE A 16 -5.86 -4.60 7.05
N ILE A 17 -5.12 -5.62 7.52
CA ILE A 17 -5.47 -7.04 7.29
C ILE A 17 -6.83 -7.37 7.92
N ARG A 18 -7.07 -6.92 9.16
CA ARG A 18 -8.35 -7.15 9.85
C ARG A 18 -9.52 -6.62 9.01
N ASP A 19 -9.45 -5.37 8.60
CA ASP A 19 -10.51 -4.74 7.81
C ASP A 19 -10.65 -5.41 6.43
N LEU A 20 -9.54 -5.86 5.84
CA LEU A 20 -9.55 -6.62 4.59
C LEU A 20 -10.26 -7.98 4.74
N ILE A 21 -10.04 -8.70 5.84
CA ILE A 21 -10.72 -9.98 6.12
C ILE A 21 -12.24 -9.77 6.19
N VAL A 22 -12.69 -8.72 6.88
CA VAL A 22 -14.12 -8.38 6.94
C VAL A 22 -14.68 -8.13 5.55
N ILE A 23 -13.97 -7.39 4.71
CA ILE A 23 -14.41 -7.11 3.33
C ILE A 23 -14.40 -8.38 2.46
N VAL A 24 -13.45 -9.30 2.66
CA VAL A 24 -13.44 -10.59 1.97
C VAL A 24 -14.67 -11.42 2.32
N ILE A 25 -15.08 -11.43 3.60
CA ILE A 25 -16.33 -12.08 4.03
C ILE A 25 -17.54 -11.40 3.35
N LEU A 26 -17.50 -10.08 3.21
CA LEU A 26 -18.52 -9.30 2.50
C LEU A 26 -18.33 -9.28 0.96
N SER A 27 -17.41 -10.07 0.41
CA SER A 27 -17.15 -10.08 -1.03
C SER A 27 -18.37 -10.42 -1.91
N PRO A 28 -19.37 -11.22 -1.48
CA PRO A 28 -20.60 -11.38 -2.26
C PRO A 28 -21.35 -10.07 -2.47
N LEU A 29 -21.38 -9.19 -1.44
CA LEU A 29 -22.00 -7.87 -1.55
C LEU A 29 -21.18 -6.95 -2.46
N VAL A 30 -19.85 -6.99 -2.34
CA VAL A 30 -18.94 -6.24 -3.24
C VAL A 30 -19.15 -6.69 -4.69
N TYR A 31 -19.31 -7.99 -4.94
CA TYR A 31 -19.59 -8.52 -6.26
C TYR A 31 -20.91 -7.99 -6.83
N LEU A 32 -22.00 -7.98 -6.04
CA LEU A 32 -23.28 -7.41 -6.46
C LEU A 32 -23.13 -5.91 -6.77
N LEU A 33 -22.47 -5.16 -5.90
CA LEU A 33 -22.19 -3.74 -6.09
C LEU A 33 -21.49 -3.50 -7.42
N VAL A 34 -20.40 -4.22 -7.69
CA VAL A 34 -19.61 -4.10 -8.93
C VAL A 34 -20.41 -4.53 -10.15
N LYS A 35 -21.21 -5.60 -10.05
CA LYS A 35 -21.99 -6.14 -11.17
C LYS A 35 -23.13 -5.22 -11.59
N TYR A 36 -23.87 -4.67 -10.63
CA TYR A 36 -25.06 -3.86 -10.92
C TYR A 36 -24.72 -2.37 -11.09
N LEU A 37 -23.89 -1.79 -10.23
CA LEU A 37 -23.55 -0.36 -10.28
C LEU A 37 -22.34 -0.06 -11.17
N LYS A 38 -21.59 -1.09 -11.60
CA LYS A 38 -20.44 -0.97 -12.51
C LYS A 38 -19.46 0.12 -12.01
N ILE A 39 -19.02 1.00 -12.91
CA ILE A 39 -18.10 2.09 -12.59
C ILE A 39 -18.72 3.13 -11.64
N TYR A 40 -20.04 3.34 -11.69
CA TYR A 40 -20.72 4.32 -10.83
C TYR A 40 -20.64 3.93 -9.36
N GLY A 41 -20.75 2.63 -9.04
CA GLY A 41 -20.56 2.13 -7.67
C GLY A 41 -19.15 2.38 -7.16
N ILE A 42 -18.13 2.20 -8.01
CA ILE A 42 -16.73 2.47 -7.67
C ILE A 42 -16.48 3.97 -7.48
N LEU A 43 -17.06 4.83 -8.32
CA LEU A 43 -16.96 6.28 -8.17
C LEU A 43 -17.63 6.77 -6.87
N LEU A 44 -18.78 6.20 -6.50
CA LEU A 44 -19.42 6.49 -5.22
C LEU A 44 -18.50 6.13 -4.04
N LEU A 45 -17.90 4.94 -4.05
CA LEU A 45 -16.94 4.52 -3.03
C LEU A 45 -15.68 5.41 -3.01
N CYS A 46 -15.24 5.88 -4.18
CA CYS A 46 -14.14 6.83 -4.29
C CYS A 46 -14.46 8.15 -3.58
N ILE A 47 -15.65 8.73 -3.82
CA ILE A 47 -16.12 9.96 -3.16
C ILE A 47 -16.21 9.75 -1.65
N ILE A 48 -16.78 8.63 -1.22
CA ILE A 48 -16.90 8.25 0.19
C ILE A 48 -15.53 8.26 0.88
N TRP A 49 -14.54 7.62 0.26
CA TRP A 49 -13.17 7.58 0.76
C TRP A 49 -12.50 8.96 0.71
N PHE A 50 -12.65 9.69 -0.40
CA PHE A 50 -11.99 10.96 -0.67
C PHE A 50 -12.34 12.03 0.37
N PHE A 51 -13.60 12.09 0.80
CA PHE A 51 -14.05 13.02 1.84
C PHE A 51 -14.02 12.41 3.25
N LYS A 52 -13.52 11.18 3.40
CA LYS A 52 -13.44 10.45 4.68
C LYS A 52 -14.79 10.41 5.42
N PHE A 53 -15.89 10.19 4.69
CA PHE A 53 -17.25 10.23 5.25
C PHE A 53 -17.46 9.26 6.42
N TYR A 54 -16.77 8.12 6.45
CA TYR A 54 -16.75 7.23 7.60
C TYR A 54 -15.44 6.44 7.71
N SER A 55 -15.12 6.06 8.94
CA SER A 55 -14.09 5.08 9.26
C SER A 55 -14.53 4.35 10.53
N ILE A 56 -15.10 3.15 10.37
CA ILE A 56 -15.51 2.28 11.46
C ILE A 56 -14.48 1.17 11.57
N VAL A 57 -14.13 0.75 12.78
CA VAL A 57 -13.24 -0.39 13.02
C VAL A 57 -13.80 -1.62 12.32
N GLY A 58 -13.01 -2.25 11.43
CA GLY A 58 -13.43 -3.39 10.62
C GLY A 58 -14.00 -3.01 9.25
N LEU A 59 -14.43 -1.76 9.04
CA LEU A 59 -14.99 -1.25 7.78
C LEU A 59 -14.42 0.12 7.45
N ASN A 60 -13.12 0.17 7.17
CA ASN A 60 -12.49 1.38 6.66
C ASN A 60 -12.90 1.64 5.19
N SER A 61 -13.34 2.87 4.91
CA SER A 61 -13.70 3.34 3.57
C SER A 61 -12.57 3.18 2.55
N ALA A 62 -11.30 3.28 2.98
CA ALA A 62 -10.14 3.02 2.11
C ALA A 62 -10.08 1.56 1.66
N CYS A 63 -10.25 0.62 2.60
CA CYS A 63 -10.21 -0.80 2.28
C CYS A 63 -11.38 -1.15 1.36
N LEU A 64 -12.58 -0.64 1.63
CA LEU A 64 -13.77 -0.85 0.80
C LEU A 64 -13.58 -0.31 -0.62
N PHE A 65 -13.07 0.92 -0.76
CA PHE A 65 -12.83 1.53 -2.06
C PHE A 65 -11.75 0.77 -2.85
N PHE A 66 -10.54 0.61 -2.30
CA PHE A 66 -9.42 0.02 -3.04
C PHE A 66 -9.63 -1.47 -3.35
N PHE A 67 -10.26 -2.22 -2.44
CA PHE A 67 -10.64 -3.61 -2.71
C PHE A 67 -11.68 -3.70 -3.82
N SER A 68 -12.73 -2.88 -3.77
CA SER A 68 -13.78 -2.88 -4.80
C SER A 68 -13.25 -2.40 -6.15
N PHE A 69 -12.33 -1.42 -6.16
CA PHE A 69 -11.64 -0.97 -7.36
C PHE A 69 -10.85 -2.11 -8.01
N GLY A 70 -10.07 -2.86 -7.23
CA GLY A 70 -9.39 -4.06 -7.72
C GLY A 70 -10.37 -5.13 -8.23
N ALA A 71 -11.46 -5.37 -7.50
CA ALA A 71 -12.51 -6.31 -7.90
C ALA A 71 -13.16 -5.93 -9.23
N TYR A 72 -13.43 -4.64 -9.48
CA TYR A 72 -13.95 -4.15 -10.75
C TYR A 72 -13.03 -4.49 -11.93
N PHE A 73 -11.72 -4.28 -11.80
CA PHE A 73 -10.76 -4.64 -12.85
C PHE A 73 -10.70 -6.16 -13.06
N SER A 74 -10.72 -6.95 -11.96
CA SER A 74 -10.69 -8.40 -12.04
C SER A 74 -11.93 -8.99 -12.71
N ILE A 75 -13.14 -8.54 -12.33
CA ILE A 75 -14.41 -9.07 -12.85
C ILE A 75 -14.60 -8.71 -14.33
N ASN A 76 -14.17 -7.50 -14.73
CA ASN A 76 -14.25 -7.06 -16.12
C ASN A 76 -13.04 -7.50 -16.97
N ASN A 77 -12.11 -8.29 -16.42
CA ASN A 77 -10.87 -8.72 -17.09
C ASN A 77 -10.07 -7.57 -17.71
N LEU A 78 -10.06 -6.41 -17.05
CA LEU A 78 -9.35 -5.22 -17.50
C LEU A 78 -7.90 -5.27 -17.03
N ASN A 79 -6.97 -4.99 -17.94
CA ASN A 79 -5.55 -4.91 -17.61
C ASN A 79 -5.16 -3.47 -17.26
N PHE A 80 -4.75 -3.22 -16.01
CA PHE A 80 -4.28 -1.92 -15.52
C PHE A 80 -3.24 -1.29 -16.47
N LEU A 81 -2.28 -2.10 -16.93
CA LEU A 81 -1.19 -1.63 -17.79
C LEU A 81 -1.71 -1.19 -19.16
N LYS A 82 -2.77 -1.79 -19.69
CA LYS A 82 -3.34 -1.35 -20.98
C LYS A 82 -4.17 -0.08 -20.82
N VAL A 83 -4.92 0.03 -19.74
CA VAL A 83 -5.82 1.18 -19.49
C VAL A 83 -5.03 2.47 -19.24
N PHE A 84 -3.94 2.39 -18.47
CA PHE A 84 -3.25 3.61 -18.01
C PHE A 84 -2.05 4.05 -18.87
N ASN A 85 -1.40 3.13 -19.62
CA ASN A 85 -0.13 3.35 -20.36
C ASN A 85 -0.12 4.49 -21.39
N ARG A 86 -1.24 5.16 -21.64
CA ARG A 86 -1.30 6.36 -22.48
C ARG A 86 -0.92 7.66 -21.74
N PHE A 87 -0.99 7.69 -20.41
CA PHE A 87 -0.98 8.94 -19.64
C PHE A 87 0.27 9.17 -18.78
N TYR A 88 1.43 8.56 -19.12
CA TYR A 88 2.64 8.68 -18.30
C TYR A 88 3.06 10.13 -18.02
N TYR A 89 3.39 10.92 -19.06
CA TYR A 89 3.90 12.28 -18.86
C TYR A 89 2.89 13.22 -18.17
N PRO A 90 1.60 13.26 -18.57
CA PRO A 90 0.61 14.10 -17.88
C PRO A 90 0.45 13.72 -16.39
N THR A 91 0.44 12.41 -16.07
CA THR A 91 0.28 11.96 -14.69
C THR A 91 1.51 12.22 -13.84
N ALA A 92 2.71 12.16 -14.42
CA ALA A 92 3.96 12.51 -13.73
C ALA A 92 4.03 14.00 -13.38
N ILE A 93 3.69 14.87 -14.33
CA ILE A 93 3.64 16.33 -14.10
C ILE A 93 2.58 16.66 -13.05
N LEU A 94 1.36 16.14 -13.21
CA LEU A 94 0.26 16.40 -12.29
C LEU A 94 0.57 15.92 -10.87
N TYR A 95 1.13 14.70 -10.74
CA TYR A 95 1.55 14.19 -9.42
C TYR A 95 2.61 15.08 -8.79
N SER A 96 3.60 15.54 -9.57
CA SER A 96 4.66 16.40 -9.05
C SER A 96 4.11 17.73 -8.51
N ILE A 97 3.16 18.34 -9.23
CA ILE A 97 2.46 19.54 -8.79
C ILE A 97 1.67 19.25 -7.50
N LEU A 98 0.89 18.16 -7.47
CA LEU A 98 0.11 17.78 -6.29
C LEU A 98 0.99 17.48 -5.08
N ALA A 99 2.12 16.81 -5.26
CA ALA A 99 3.07 16.50 -4.19
C ALA A 99 3.72 17.77 -3.61
N MET A 100 4.09 18.74 -4.46
CA MET A 100 4.58 20.04 -4.00
C MET A 100 3.49 20.82 -3.25
N LEU A 101 2.27 20.85 -3.79
CA LEU A 101 1.14 21.50 -3.12
C LEU A 101 0.80 20.84 -1.79
N ASP A 102 0.86 19.52 -1.70
CA ASP A 102 0.62 18.78 -0.46
C ASP A 102 1.69 19.10 0.59
N LEU A 103 2.96 19.21 0.19
CA LEU A 103 4.06 19.58 1.09
C LEU A 103 3.87 20.98 1.70
N ILE A 104 3.39 21.93 0.89
CA ILE A 104 3.19 23.33 1.31
C ILE A 104 1.91 23.49 2.13
N THR A 105 0.80 22.95 1.63
CA THR A 105 -0.54 23.20 2.19
C THR A 105 -0.92 22.22 3.29
N LYS A 106 -0.36 21.00 3.28
CA LYS A 106 -0.75 19.86 4.12
C LYS A 106 -2.26 19.60 4.07
N ASN A 107 -2.89 19.89 2.93
CA ASN A 107 -4.33 19.82 2.76
C ASN A 107 -4.76 18.38 2.45
N THR A 108 -5.66 17.84 3.26
CA THR A 108 -6.15 16.45 3.10
C THR A 108 -6.76 16.12 1.74
N LEU A 109 -7.41 17.09 1.07
CA LEU A 109 -8.00 16.88 -0.25
C LEU A 109 -6.92 16.80 -1.33
N ILE A 110 -5.89 17.65 -1.25
CA ILE A 110 -4.74 17.62 -2.15
C ILE A 110 -3.97 16.32 -1.95
N HIS A 111 -3.77 15.92 -0.70
CA HIS A 111 -3.18 14.63 -0.34
C HIS A 111 -3.95 13.45 -0.98
N ASN A 112 -5.26 13.40 -0.79
CA ASN A 112 -6.10 12.33 -1.32
C ASN A 112 -6.12 12.31 -2.86
N ALA A 113 -6.12 13.48 -3.50
CA ALA A 113 -5.98 13.58 -4.95
C ALA A 113 -4.59 13.08 -5.41
N GLY A 114 -3.55 13.42 -4.66
CA GLY A 114 -2.18 12.95 -4.86
C GLY A 114 -2.09 11.42 -4.80
N ILE A 115 -2.80 10.76 -3.88
CA ILE A 115 -2.87 9.29 -3.81
C ILE A 115 -3.45 8.70 -5.10
N LEU A 116 -4.58 9.23 -5.60
CA LEU A 116 -5.22 8.73 -6.82
C LEU A 116 -4.32 8.91 -8.05
N VAL A 117 -3.75 10.10 -8.23
CA VAL A 117 -2.86 10.39 -9.36
C VAL A 117 -1.56 9.58 -9.24
N GLY A 118 -1.03 9.45 -8.03
CA GLY A 118 0.17 8.66 -7.74
C GLY A 118 0.00 7.17 -8.05
N LEU A 119 -1.17 6.60 -7.76
CA LEU A 119 -1.50 5.22 -8.14
C LEU A 119 -1.49 5.02 -9.67
N ILE A 120 -2.11 5.95 -10.42
CA ILE A 120 -2.11 5.92 -11.89
C ILE A 120 -0.68 6.05 -12.42
N LEU A 121 0.10 6.98 -11.87
CA LEU A 121 1.50 7.17 -12.23
C LEU A 121 2.31 5.89 -11.98
N LEU A 122 2.12 5.23 -10.84
CA LEU A 122 2.82 3.99 -10.50
C LEU A 122 2.50 2.88 -11.51
N PHE A 123 1.23 2.71 -11.90
CA PHE A 123 0.88 1.75 -12.95
C PHE A 123 1.51 2.10 -14.30
N ASN A 124 1.64 3.38 -14.63
CA ASN A 124 2.30 3.83 -15.86
C ASN A 124 3.81 3.58 -15.83
N ILE A 125 4.49 3.83 -14.71
CA ILE A 125 5.91 3.53 -14.52
C ILE A 125 6.15 2.04 -14.71
N VAL A 126 5.33 1.19 -14.07
CA VAL A 126 5.44 -0.27 -14.18
C VAL A 126 5.17 -0.72 -15.62
N ALA A 127 4.11 -0.21 -16.27
CA ALA A 127 3.78 -0.54 -17.65
C ALA A 127 4.91 -0.16 -18.63
N PHE A 128 5.47 1.04 -18.47
CA PHE A 128 6.57 1.55 -19.28
C PHE A 128 7.85 0.73 -19.05
N GLY A 129 8.16 0.39 -17.80
CA GLY A 129 9.34 -0.41 -17.47
C GLY A 129 9.26 -1.83 -18.03
N ILE A 130 8.08 -2.47 -17.97
CA ILE A 130 7.85 -3.80 -18.55
C ILE A 130 7.92 -3.73 -20.08
N LYS A 131 7.25 -2.76 -20.72
CA LYS A 131 7.26 -2.59 -22.18
C LYS A 131 8.66 -2.41 -22.76
N ASN A 132 9.54 -1.74 -22.02
CA ASN A 132 10.92 -1.48 -22.43
C ASN A 132 11.91 -2.54 -21.92
N ASN A 133 11.45 -3.69 -21.40
CA ASN A 133 12.28 -4.76 -20.84
C ASN A 133 13.26 -4.28 -19.74
N LYS A 134 12.91 -3.22 -18.99
CA LYS A 134 13.69 -2.70 -17.86
C LYS A 134 13.22 -3.27 -16.51
N LEU A 135 11.95 -3.69 -16.44
CA LEU A 135 11.36 -4.29 -15.25
C LEU A 135 10.86 -5.70 -15.58
N HIS A 136 11.16 -6.63 -14.68
CA HIS A 136 10.69 -8.00 -14.75
C HIS A 136 9.91 -8.34 -13.48
N ILE A 137 8.90 -9.21 -13.63
CA ILE A 137 8.14 -9.71 -12.49
C ILE A 137 9.03 -10.71 -11.74
N SER A 138 9.49 -10.32 -10.55
CA SER A 138 10.24 -11.22 -9.68
C SER A 138 9.27 -12.06 -8.84
N VAL A 139 9.26 -13.38 -9.10
CA VAL A 139 8.48 -14.34 -8.30
C VAL A 139 8.89 -14.27 -6.83
N PHE A 140 10.19 -14.13 -6.54
CA PHE A 140 10.69 -14.03 -5.18
C PHE A 140 10.13 -12.79 -4.45
N LEU A 141 10.21 -11.60 -5.06
CA LEU A 141 9.71 -10.37 -4.43
C LEU A 141 8.18 -10.41 -4.27
N SER A 142 7.48 -11.00 -5.24
CA SER A 142 6.03 -11.18 -5.17
C SER A 142 5.64 -12.07 -3.99
N SER A 143 6.27 -13.24 -3.83
CA SER A 143 6.03 -14.15 -2.69
C SER A 143 6.47 -13.55 -1.35
N ALA A 144 7.52 -12.72 -1.33
CA ALA A 144 8.03 -12.08 -0.12
C ALA A 144 7.18 -10.89 0.36
N SER A 145 6.32 -10.31 -0.50
CA SER A 145 5.62 -9.06 -0.24
C SER A 145 4.78 -9.06 1.04
N PHE A 146 4.03 -10.14 1.31
CA PHE A 146 3.24 -10.28 2.54
C PHE A 146 4.12 -10.41 3.78
N PHE A 147 5.20 -11.18 3.69
CA PHE A 147 6.16 -11.31 4.80
C PHE A 147 6.80 -9.96 5.11
N LEU A 148 7.27 -9.24 4.09
CA LEU A 148 7.83 -7.90 4.25
C LEU A 148 6.81 -6.97 4.92
N PHE A 149 5.56 -6.95 4.44
CA PHE A 149 4.48 -6.18 5.04
C PHE A 149 4.31 -6.47 6.53
N ALA A 150 4.24 -7.74 6.93
CA ALA A 150 4.01 -8.14 8.31
C ALA A 150 5.22 -7.96 9.24
N PHE A 151 6.44 -8.14 8.69
CA PHE A 151 7.66 -8.19 9.49
C PHE A 151 8.29 -6.82 9.68
N HIS A 152 8.28 -5.94 8.67
CA HIS A 152 9.16 -4.76 8.69
C HIS A 152 8.85 -3.72 9.78
N GLU A 153 7.57 -3.46 10.09
CA GLU A 153 7.18 -2.30 10.90
C GLU A 153 7.74 -2.32 12.33
N PRO A 154 7.61 -3.41 13.12
CA PRO A 154 8.13 -3.44 14.50
C PRO A 154 9.64 -3.24 14.58
N TRP A 155 10.38 -3.87 13.65
CA TRP A 155 11.83 -3.76 13.61
C TRP A 155 12.29 -2.39 13.14
N LEU A 156 11.55 -1.78 12.21
CA LEU A 156 11.82 -0.42 11.76
C LEU A 156 11.58 0.59 12.89
N ASP A 157 10.47 0.47 13.61
CA ASP A 157 10.16 1.34 14.75
C ASP A 157 11.19 1.18 15.87
N PHE A 158 11.56 -0.06 16.19
CA PHE A 158 12.62 -0.34 17.16
C PHE A 158 13.94 0.30 16.75
N LEU A 159 14.41 0.06 15.52
CA LEU A 159 15.69 0.56 15.03
C LEU A 159 15.71 2.09 14.94
N ARG A 160 14.63 2.72 14.47
CA ARG A 160 14.53 4.18 14.43
C ARG A 160 14.60 4.76 15.84
N ARG A 161 13.82 4.25 16.79
CA ARG A 161 13.85 4.71 18.20
C ARG A 161 15.23 4.56 18.81
N PHE A 162 15.88 3.41 18.58
CA PHE A 162 17.25 3.19 19.00
C PHE A 162 18.17 4.28 18.43
N LEU A 163 18.21 4.46 17.11
CA LEU A 163 19.07 5.46 16.48
C LEU A 163 18.77 6.89 16.92
N PHE A 164 17.50 7.24 17.14
CA PHE A 164 17.12 8.56 17.67
C PHE A 164 17.72 8.83 19.06
N VAL A 165 17.74 7.83 19.95
CA VAL A 165 18.28 7.97 21.31
C VAL A 165 19.80 8.08 21.29
N TYR A 166 20.48 7.32 20.42
CA TYR A 166 21.95 7.30 20.37
C TYR A 166 22.55 8.45 19.55
N ILE A 167 22.01 8.72 18.37
CA ILE A 167 22.53 9.76 17.47
C ILE A 167 22.12 11.15 17.95
N LYS A 168 20.90 11.28 18.50
CA LYS A 168 20.29 12.57 18.88
C LYS A 168 20.38 13.59 17.74
N PRO A 169 19.70 13.32 16.60
CA PRO A 169 19.84 14.14 15.40
C PRO A 169 19.53 15.60 15.68
N ALA A 170 20.46 16.47 15.31
CA ALA A 170 20.39 17.91 15.44
C ALA A 170 20.30 18.62 14.07
N SER A 171 20.68 17.93 12.99
CA SER A 171 20.64 18.46 11.62
C SER A 171 19.62 17.74 10.73
N GLU A 172 19.13 18.44 9.70
CA GLU A 172 18.19 17.88 8.72
C GLU A 172 18.76 16.64 8.00
N LEU A 173 20.07 16.63 7.73
CA LEU A 173 20.75 15.48 7.12
C LEU A 173 20.68 14.23 8.02
N GLU A 174 20.84 14.39 9.33
CA GLU A 174 20.73 13.26 10.27
C GLU A 174 19.30 12.73 10.34
N PHE A 175 18.28 13.59 10.27
CA PHE A 175 16.89 13.15 10.15
C PHE A 175 16.65 12.35 8.86
N LEU A 176 17.22 12.80 7.73
CA LEU A 176 17.15 12.05 6.46
C LEU A 176 17.83 10.68 6.58
N PHE A 177 19.00 10.59 7.21
CA PHE A 177 19.68 9.33 7.41
C PHE A 177 18.90 8.37 8.30
N ILE A 178 18.35 8.86 9.43
CA ILE A 178 17.53 8.05 10.33
C ILE A 178 16.21 7.62 9.66
N TYR A 179 15.72 8.38 8.69
CA TYR A 179 14.56 7.98 7.90
C TYR A 179 14.89 6.88 6.88
N PHE A 180 15.90 7.09 6.02
CA PHE A 180 16.16 6.20 4.88
C PHE A 180 16.99 4.96 5.22
N ILE A 181 18.07 5.11 5.99
CA ILE A 181 19.02 4.00 6.24
C ILE A 181 18.35 2.85 6.99
N PRO A 182 17.62 3.06 8.10
CA PRO A 182 16.90 1.99 8.78
C PRO A 182 15.88 1.31 7.88
N THR A 183 15.19 2.08 7.03
CA THR A 183 14.19 1.55 6.11
C THR A 183 14.82 0.58 5.10
N LEU A 184 15.91 0.98 4.45
CA LEU A 184 16.63 0.13 3.50
C LEU A 184 17.20 -1.11 4.19
N PHE A 185 17.79 -0.93 5.37
CA PHE A 185 18.35 -2.04 6.15
C PHE A 185 17.26 -3.05 6.54
N ILE A 186 16.12 -2.59 7.06
CA ILE A 186 15.02 -3.48 7.47
C ILE A 186 14.39 -4.17 6.27
N ILE A 187 14.25 -3.51 5.10
CA ILE A 187 13.79 -4.19 3.89
C ILE A 187 14.76 -5.31 3.51
N ALA A 188 16.07 -5.04 3.47
CA ALA A 188 17.07 -6.05 3.15
C ALA A 188 17.07 -7.21 4.16
N LEU A 189 16.99 -6.90 5.45
CA LEU A 189 16.90 -7.89 6.52
C LEU A 189 15.64 -8.75 6.39
N SER A 190 14.49 -8.13 6.12
CA SER A 190 13.21 -8.83 5.93
C SER A 190 13.28 -9.82 4.77
N LEU A 191 13.87 -9.41 3.65
CA LEU A 191 14.06 -10.27 2.47
C LEU A 191 15.05 -11.41 2.75
N LEU A 192 16.13 -11.14 3.49
CA LEU A 192 17.09 -12.16 3.89
C LEU A 192 16.45 -13.20 4.81
N VAL A 193 15.70 -12.76 5.83
CA VAL A 193 14.97 -13.65 6.74
C VAL A 193 13.96 -14.49 5.97
N TYR A 194 13.17 -13.88 5.06
CA TYR A 194 12.24 -14.62 4.22
C TYR A 194 12.95 -15.67 3.35
N PHE A 195 14.08 -15.32 2.74
CA PHE A 195 14.90 -16.26 1.96
C PHE A 195 15.39 -17.44 2.80
N LEU A 196 15.91 -17.17 4.00
CA LEU A 196 16.38 -18.22 4.92
C LEU A 196 15.23 -19.11 5.39
N LEU A 197 14.07 -18.54 5.72
CA LEU A 197 12.88 -19.30 6.11
C LEU A 197 12.42 -20.22 4.98
N LYS A 198 12.35 -19.71 3.75
CA LYS A 198 12.00 -20.51 2.56
C LYS A 198 12.99 -21.64 2.30
N LYS A 199 14.27 -21.46 2.65
CA LYS A 199 15.30 -22.50 2.53
C LYS A 199 15.25 -23.55 3.64
N ILE A 200 15.00 -23.13 4.89
CA ILE A 200 15.12 -23.98 6.09
C ILE A 200 13.79 -24.68 6.41
N ILE A 201 12.65 -23.98 6.34
CA ILE A 201 11.31 -24.49 6.70
C ILE A 201 10.23 -24.06 5.70
N PRO A 202 10.35 -24.42 4.39
CA PRO A 202 9.48 -23.93 3.32
C PRO A 202 7.99 -24.17 3.54
N ARG A 203 7.62 -25.32 4.14
CA ARG A 203 6.20 -25.65 4.41
C ARG A 203 5.57 -24.66 5.39
N PHE A 204 6.28 -24.33 6.46
CA PHE A 204 5.83 -23.34 7.42
C PHE A 204 5.78 -21.95 6.79
N THR A 205 6.81 -21.57 6.03
CA THR A 205 6.86 -20.28 5.32
C THR A 205 5.66 -20.10 4.39
N ASN A 206 5.33 -21.13 3.61
CA ASN A 206 4.17 -21.09 2.73
C ASN A 206 2.85 -20.90 3.50
N ILE A 207 2.70 -21.51 4.68
CA ILE A 207 1.49 -21.32 5.50
C ILE A 207 1.39 -19.86 5.97
N ILE A 208 2.47 -19.30 6.54
CA ILE A 208 2.45 -17.95 7.11
C ILE A 208 2.40 -16.85 6.04
N THR A 209 2.77 -17.14 4.79
CA THR A 209 2.70 -16.18 3.67
C THR A 209 1.56 -16.43 2.68
N GLY A 210 0.64 -17.37 2.98
CA GLY A 210 -0.53 -17.62 2.16
C GLY A 210 -0.28 -18.40 0.86
N GLY A 211 0.83 -19.14 0.77
CA GLY A 211 1.05 -20.19 -0.23
C GLY A 211 1.36 -19.72 -1.65
N ARG A 212 1.90 -18.50 -1.81
CA ARG A 212 2.28 -17.92 -3.11
C ARG A 212 3.75 -18.16 -3.48
#